data_AF-A0A2S9FSN2-F1
#
_entry.id   AF-A0A2S9FSN2-F1
#
_cell.length_a   1.000
_cell.length_b   1.000
_cell.length_c   1.000
_cell.angle_alpha   90.00
_cell.angle_beta   90.00
_cell.angle_gamma   90.00
#
_symmetry.space_group_name_H-M   'P 1'
#
loop_
_entity.id
_entity.type
_entity.pdbx_description
1 polymer ?
#
loop_
_entity_poly.entity_id
_entity_poly.type
_entity_poly.pdbx_seq_one_letter_code
_entity_poly.pdbx_strand_id
1 'polypeptide(L)'
;MAVLQLDDPGELLDGWARVLAGIDARVGGLFAALEAAATVDEGARGLFDTLHAQRRDGARRIVDAVATLGGLRDGMTRSRAVDVAC
;
A
#
# COMPACT_ATOMS: atom_id res chain seq x y z
N MET A 1 -13.76 4.16 -0.35
CA MET A 1 -12.80 4.28 -1.46
C MET A 1 -13.46 3.70 -2.70
N ALA A 2 -13.68 4.47 -3.76
CA ALA A 2 -14.38 4.00 -4.97
C ALA A 2 -13.75 2.74 -5.60
N VAL A 3 -12.42 2.58 -5.46
CA VAL A 3 -11.68 1.39 -5.94
C VAL A 3 -12.12 0.08 -5.28
N LEU A 4 -12.52 0.10 -4.00
CA LEU A 4 -12.98 -1.10 -3.27
C LEU A 4 -14.39 -1.56 -3.68
N GLN A 5 -15.01 -0.88 -4.65
CA GLN A 5 -16.33 -1.25 -5.19
C GLN A 5 -16.23 -1.86 -6.58
N LEU A 6 -15.01 -2.08 -7.08
CA LEU A 6 -14.77 -2.76 -8.36
C LEU A 6 -14.88 -4.28 -8.15
N ASP A 7 -15.60 -4.94 -9.05
CA ASP A 7 -15.90 -6.38 -8.96
C ASP A 7 -14.89 -7.25 -9.72
N ASP A 8 -14.06 -6.66 -10.59
CA ASP A 8 -12.94 -7.35 -11.23
C ASP A 8 -11.64 -7.12 -10.44
N PRO A 9 -10.91 -8.19 -10.05
CA PRO A 9 -9.69 -8.06 -9.26
C PRO A 9 -8.54 -7.36 -10.00
N GLY A 10 -8.48 -7.46 -11.34
CA GLY A 10 -7.51 -6.75 -12.16
C GLY A 10 -7.78 -5.25 -12.19
N GLU A 11 -9.02 -4.85 -12.47
CA GLU A 11 -9.45 -3.46 -12.43
C GLU A 11 -9.25 -2.82 -11.05
N LEU A 12 -9.50 -3.59 -9.98
CA LEU A 12 -9.24 -3.17 -8.60
C LEU A 12 -7.76 -2.85 -8.39
N LEU A 13 -6.86 -3.75 -8.80
CA LEU A 13 -5.41 -3.55 -8.66
C LEU A 13 -4.93 -2.37 -9.51
N ASP A 14 -5.39 -2.23 -10.75
CA ASP A 14 -5.04 -1.12 -11.62
C ASP A 14 -5.54 0.23 -11.07
N GLY A 15 -6.78 0.24 -10.56
CA GLY A 15 -7.36 1.40 -9.90
C GLY A 15 -6.57 1.81 -8.66
N TRP A 16 -6.17 0.84 -7.84
CA TRP A 16 -5.35 1.08 -6.66
C TRP A 16 -3.96 1.61 -7.01
N ALA A 17 -3.30 1.02 -8.02
CA ALA A 17 -2.00 1.46 -8.51
C ALA A 17 -2.03 2.92 -9.00
N ARG A 18 -3.10 3.33 -9.71
CA ARG A 18 -3.30 4.73 -10.12
C ARG A 18 -3.46 5.68 -8.93
N VAL A 19 -4.20 5.26 -7.90
CA VAL A 19 -4.33 6.05 -6.66
C VAL A 19 -2.98 6.23 -5.97
N LEU A 20 -2.21 5.15 -5.82
CA LEU A 20 -0.87 5.20 -5.23
C LEU A 20 0.06 6.12 -6.02
N ALA A 21 0.16 5.93 -7.34
CA ALA A 21 0.99 6.78 -8.19
C ALA A 21 0.61 8.27 -8.10
N GLY A 22 -0.69 8.57 -8.01
CA GLY A 22 -1.16 9.94 -7.83
C GLY A 22 -0.83 10.54 -6.45
N ILE A 23 -0.79 9.73 -5.40
CA ILE A 23 -0.34 10.16 -4.06
C ILE A 23 1.17 10.39 -4.09
N ASP A 24 1.93 9.39 -4.53
CA ASP A 24 3.40 9.39 -4.53
C ASP A 24 3.96 10.53 -5.39
N ALA A 25 3.31 10.88 -6.51
CA ALA A 25 3.70 12.03 -7.32
C ALA A 25 3.65 13.37 -6.56
N ARG A 26 2.81 13.48 -5.52
CA ARG A 26 2.63 14.71 -4.73
C ARG A 26 3.48 14.71 -3.47
N VAL A 27 3.67 13.54 -2.85
CA VAL A 27 4.28 13.43 -1.52
C VAL A 27 5.63 12.71 -1.50
N GLY A 28 6.06 12.11 -2.62
CA GLY A 28 7.27 11.28 -2.67
C GLY A 28 8.54 12.00 -2.20
N GLY A 29 8.70 13.28 -2.57
CA GLY A 29 9.83 14.09 -2.10
C GLY A 29 9.81 14.33 -0.58
N LEU A 30 8.63 14.52 0.01
CA LEU A 30 8.47 14.67 1.46
C LEU A 30 8.81 13.35 2.19
N PHE A 31 8.37 12.22 1.62
CA PHE A 31 8.64 10.91 2.19
C PHE A 31 10.14 10.57 2.14
N ALA A 32 10.82 10.87 1.04
CA ALA A 32 12.27 10.70 0.92
C ALA A 32 13.04 11.58 1.91
N ALA A 33 12.60 12.83 2.12
CA ALA A 33 13.21 13.71 3.12
C ALA A 33 12.99 13.16 4.55
N LEU A 34 11.79 12.64 4.84
CA LEU A 34 11.48 12.01 6.12
C LEU A 34 12.32 10.75 6.35
N GLU A 35 12.49 9.91 5.33
CA GLU A 35 13.33 8.71 5.38
C GLU A 35 14.78 9.08 5.73
N ALA A 36 15.34 10.10 5.08
CA ALA A 36 16.67 10.60 5.39
C ALA A 36 16.76 11.12 6.84
N ALA A 37 15.79 11.92 7.28
CA ALA A 37 15.75 12.44 8.64
C ALA A 37 15.64 11.34 9.71
N ALA A 38 14.88 10.28 9.43
CA ALA A 38 14.70 9.13 10.33
C ALA A 38 16.02 8.38 10.65
N THR A 39 17.10 8.64 9.91
CA THR A 39 18.42 8.06 10.20
C THR A 39 19.12 8.73 11.39
N VAL A 40 18.71 9.96 11.75
CA VAL A 40 19.38 10.78 12.77
C VAL A 40 18.42 11.37 13.82
N ASP A 41 17.11 11.35 13.57
CA ASP A 41 16.08 11.90 14.46
C ASP A 41 15.02 10.85 14.81
N GLU A 42 14.80 10.63 16.12
CA GLU A 42 13.87 9.61 16.62
C GLU A 42 12.39 9.97 16.38
N GLY A 43 12.04 11.26 16.37
CA GLY A 43 10.69 11.72 16.06
C GLY A 43 10.35 11.47 14.59
N ALA A 44 11.30 11.77 13.70
CA ALA A 44 11.21 11.45 12.28
C ALA A 44 11.12 9.94 12.06
N ARG A 45 11.91 9.13 12.79
CA ARG A 45 11.81 7.66 12.77
C ARG A 45 10.40 7.17 13.16
N GLY A 46 9.88 7.67 14.28
CA GLY A 46 8.53 7.28 14.75
C GLY A 46 7.42 7.65 13.76
N LEU A 47 7.52 8.82 13.13
CA LEU A 47 6.58 9.22 12.07
C LEU A 47 6.72 8.33 10.83
N PHE A 48 7.95 8.06 10.39
CA PHE A 48 8.23 7.20 9.24
C PHE A 48 7.65 5.78 9.44
N ASP A 49 7.90 5.17 10.60
CA ASP A 49 7.38 3.84 10.94
C ASP A 49 5.85 3.83 10.98
N THR A 50 5.23 4.90 11.50
CA THR A 50 3.77 5.06 11.52
C THR A 50 3.20 5.10 10.10
N LEU A 51 3.80 5.86 9.20
CA LEU A 51 3.33 5.96 7.81
C LEU A 51 3.54 4.64 7.05
N HIS A 52 4.64 3.93 7.30
CA HIS A 52 4.84 2.59 6.75
C HIS A 52 3.81 1.58 7.26
N ALA A 53 3.45 1.63 8.54
CA ALA A 53 2.39 0.80 9.10
C ALA A 53 1.04 1.10 8.43
N GLN A 54 0.69 2.38 8.25
CA GLN A 54 -0.52 2.79 7.55
C GLN A 54 -0.54 2.33 6.08
N ARG A 55 0.59 2.37 5.38
CA ARG A 55 0.70 1.84 4.01
C ARG A 55 0.44 0.34 3.97
N ARG A 56 0.99 -0.42 4.92
CA ARG A 56 0.75 -1.87 5.06
C ARG A 56 -0.71 -2.17 5.41
N ASP A 57 -1.36 -1.35 6.23
CA ASP A 57 -2.81 -1.46 6.51
C ASP A 57 -3.65 -1.25 5.26
N GLY A 58 -3.29 -0.26 4.44
CA GLY A 58 -3.91 -0.01 3.14
C GLY A 58 -3.78 -1.21 2.20
N ALA A 59 -2.55 -1.74 2.07
CA ALA A 59 -2.28 -2.92 1.25
C ALA A 59 -3.07 -4.15 1.71
N ARG A 60 -3.19 -4.39 3.02
CA ARG A 60 -4.03 -5.46 3.60
C ARG A 60 -5.47 -5.39 3.12
N ARG A 61 -6.10 -4.21 3.19
CA ARG A 61 -7.50 -4.03 2.77
C ARG A 61 -7.70 -4.33 1.28
N ILE A 62 -6.72 -3.96 0.45
CA ILE A 62 -6.77 -4.24 -1.00
C ILE A 62 -6.60 -5.73 -1.27
N VAL A 63 -5.63 -6.38 -0.63
CA VAL A 63 -5.41 -7.83 -0.76
C VAL A 63 -6.63 -8.61 -0.28
N ASP A 64 -7.27 -8.21 0.81
CA ASP A 64 -8.51 -8.85 1.29
C ASP A 64 -9.65 -8.73 0.27
N ALA A 65 -9.78 -7.58 -0.39
CA ALA A 65 -10.77 -7.40 -1.45
C ALA A 65 -10.45 -8.28 -2.68
N VAL A 66 -9.20 -8.29 -3.15
CA VAL A 66 -8.76 -9.16 -4.25
C VAL A 66 -8.98 -10.64 -3.92
N ALA A 67 -8.69 -11.05 -2.68
CA ALA A 67 -8.91 -12.41 -2.23
C ALA A 67 -10.40 -12.78 -2.20
N THR A 68 -11.26 -11.85 -1.79
CA THR A 68 -12.72 -12.04 -1.81
C THR A 68 -13.25 -12.25 -3.23
N LEU A 69 -12.65 -11.58 -4.21
CA LEU A 69 -12.97 -11.74 -5.63
C LEU A 69 -12.31 -12.96 -6.28
N GLY A 70 -11.56 -13.77 -5.52
CA GLY A 70 -10.83 -14.93 -6.06
C GLY A 70 -9.63 -14.56 -6.94
N GLY A 71 -9.12 -13.32 -6.86
CA GLY A 71 -8.04 -12.81 -7.72
C GLY A 71 -6.61 -13.16 -7.28
N LEU A 72 -6.43 -13.97 -6.24
CA LEU A 72 -5.10 -14.44 -5.84
C LEU A 72 -4.65 -15.62 -6.73
N ARG A 73 -3.40 -15.59 -7.18
CA ARG A 73 -2.80 -16.71 -7.93
C ARG A 73 -2.71 -17.97 -7.06
N ASP A 74 -2.71 -19.12 -7.70
CA ASP A 74 -2.51 -20.41 -7.03
C ASP A 74 -1.21 -20.43 -6.20
N GLY A 75 -1.31 -20.93 -4.97
CA GLY A 75 -0.21 -20.96 -4.01
C GLY A 75 0.13 -19.61 -3.38
N MET A 76 -0.54 -18.51 -3.75
CA MET A 76 -0.35 -17.20 -3.11
C MET A 76 -1.17 -17.11 -1.81
N THR A 77 -0.49 -17.02 -0.67
CA THR A 77 -1.16 -16.74 0.61
C THR A 77 -1.47 -15.25 0.73
N ARG A 78 -2.49 -14.89 1.52
CA ARG A 78 -2.82 -13.49 1.82
C ARG A 78 -1.63 -12.73 2.42
N SER A 79 -0.93 -13.34 3.37
CA SER A 79 0.27 -12.73 3.97
C SER A 79 1.32 -12.39 2.90
N ARG A 80 1.63 -13.35 2.02
CA ARG A 80 2.61 -13.14 0.95
C ARG A 80 2.14 -12.09 -0.05
N ALA A 81 0.84 -12.04 -0.35
CA ALA A 81 0.27 -11.01 -1.22
C ALA A 81 0.39 -9.61 -0.60
N VAL A 82 0.19 -9.47 0.72
CA VAL A 82 0.40 -8.21 1.44
C VAL A 82 1.87 -7.79 1.38
N ASP A 83 2.79 -8.73 1.58
CA ASP A 83 4.23 -8.45 1.51
C ASP A 83 4.66 -7.99 0.12
N VAL A 84 4.08 -8.55 -0.95
CA VAL A 84 4.34 -8.12 -2.34
C VAL A 84 3.75 -6.73 -2.63
N ALA A 85 2.62 -6.41 -2.01
CA ALA A 85 1.90 -5.17 -2.23
C ALA A 85 2.50 -3.95 -1.48
N CYS A 86 3.44 -4.18 -0.57
CA CYS A 86 3.94 -3.20 0.39
C CYS A 86 5.42 -2.90 0.20
#